data_AF-A0A7C5P7S8-F1
#
_entry.id   AF-A0A7C5P7S8-F1
#
_cell.length_a   1.000
_cell.length_b   1.000
_cell.length_c   1.000
_cell.angle_alpha   90.00
_cell.angle_beta   90.00
_cell.angle_gamma   90.00
#
_symmetry.space_group_name_H-M   'P 1'
#
loop_
_entity.id
_entity.type
_entity.pdbx_description
1 polymer ?
#
loop_
_entity_poly.entity_id
_entity_poly.type
_entity_poly.pdbx_seq_one_letter_code
_entity_poly.pdbx_strand_id
1 'polypeptide(L)'
;MKKILSTLALILLLLPLANAQCPEKGNTVVLKAPAVSRTSSGELIGVATDFVITVAPGNGHVYVETWPLAEVDMQASARLAAQVAGKVLGVDISKYDVFIQVKSDAPIIGGPSAGGTMTVGIIAALEGWEIRKDVMMTGMINPDGSIGPVGGILEKASAAHSVGAKLFLIPEGQRIQIVQKTEQKQIGPIVQITSKSEKVDVVEYAKERWGLEVKEIRDIYEAVYYFTGKKIEKPSVPADLKVDTSFLKDDALKDYDETLDYYNQVENKLKNSDVSYTTYSYLKNALNEAKDKVDEAKKNLDEGMYYTALSLDFQARIAIRHVDWYLDVKNEADLENLLKKVDDEIKDTENYVS
;
A
#
# COMPACT_ATOMS: atom_id res chain seq x y z
N MET A 1 -32.88 -36.80 -50.68
CA MET A 1 -32.46 -35.55 -50.00
C MET A 1 -33.40 -35.11 -48.89
N LYS A 2 -34.72 -35.04 -49.07
CA LYS A 2 -35.67 -34.59 -48.02
C LYS A 2 -35.65 -35.39 -46.70
N LYS A 3 -35.48 -36.72 -46.75
CA LYS A 3 -35.40 -37.56 -45.54
C LYS A 3 -34.12 -37.35 -44.73
N ILE A 4 -32.98 -37.10 -45.40
CA ILE A 4 -31.68 -36.83 -44.76
C ILE A 4 -31.70 -35.46 -44.07
N LEU A 5 -32.32 -34.46 -44.71
CA LEU A 5 -32.49 -33.12 -44.12
C LEU A 5 -33.41 -33.16 -42.89
N SER A 6 -34.44 -33.99 -42.92
CA SER A 6 -35.38 -34.20 -41.80
C SER A 6 -34.72 -34.87 -40.60
N THR A 7 -33.87 -35.88 -40.81
CA THR A 7 -33.14 -36.53 -39.73
C THR A 7 -32.03 -35.64 -39.16
N LEU A 8 -31.36 -34.85 -40.01
CA LEU A 8 -30.33 -33.91 -39.54
C LEU A 8 -30.94 -32.78 -38.69
N ALA A 9 -32.12 -32.26 -39.08
CA ALA A 9 -32.86 -31.28 -38.30
C ALA A 9 -33.34 -31.84 -36.95
N LEU A 10 -33.76 -33.11 -36.90
CA LEU A 10 -34.18 -33.76 -35.66
C LEU A 10 -33.00 -34.01 -34.70
N ILE A 11 -31.82 -34.36 -35.23
CA ILE A 11 -30.58 -34.52 -34.45
C ILE A 11 -30.09 -33.16 -33.92
N LEU A 12 -30.23 -32.07 -34.69
CA LEU A 12 -29.90 -30.71 -34.24
C LEU A 12 -30.84 -30.21 -33.12
N LEU A 13 -32.11 -30.63 -33.15
CA LEU A 13 -33.12 -30.34 -32.11
C LEU A 13 -32.95 -31.19 -30.84
N LEU A 14 -32.22 -32.32 -30.94
CA LEU A 14 -31.89 -33.22 -29.85
C LEU A 14 -30.48 -32.98 -29.27
N LEU A 15 -29.76 -31.96 -29.75
CA LEU A 15 -28.58 -31.45 -29.06
C LEU A 15 -29.00 -31.05 -27.64
N PRO A 16 -28.25 -31.47 -26.60
CA PRO A 16 -28.66 -31.18 -25.24
C PRO A 16 -28.63 -29.66 -25.03
N LEU A 17 -29.82 -29.07 -24.89
CA LEU A 17 -30.05 -27.82 -24.16
C LEU A 17 -29.51 -27.90 -22.71
N ALA A 18 -29.06 -29.09 -22.27
CA ALA A 18 -28.56 -29.37 -20.93
C ALA A 18 -27.24 -28.69 -20.56
N ASN A 19 -26.52 -28.07 -21.51
CA ASN A 19 -25.31 -27.28 -21.21
C ASN A 19 -25.51 -25.77 -21.29
N ALA A 20 -26.75 -25.29 -21.42
CA ALA A 20 -27.06 -23.92 -21.04
C ALA A 20 -27.13 -23.87 -19.49
N GLN A 21 -25.96 -23.95 -18.83
CA GLN A 21 -25.85 -23.44 -17.48
C GLN A 21 -26.21 -21.95 -17.58
N CYS A 22 -27.39 -21.56 -17.09
CA CYS A 22 -27.63 -20.17 -16.77
C CYS A 22 -26.44 -19.74 -15.91
N PRO A 23 -25.71 -18.66 -16.28
CA PRO A 23 -24.62 -18.19 -15.44
C PRO A 23 -25.16 -18.04 -14.03
N GLU A 24 -24.48 -18.70 -13.08
CA GLU A 24 -24.85 -18.66 -11.68
C GLU A 24 -25.04 -17.20 -11.30
N LYS A 25 -26.19 -16.88 -10.69
CA LYS A 25 -26.59 -15.49 -10.50
C LYS A 25 -25.58 -14.82 -9.56
N GLY A 26 -24.80 -13.88 -10.09
CA GLY A 26 -23.84 -13.13 -9.30
C GLY A 26 -24.53 -12.37 -8.16
N ASN A 27 -23.83 -12.27 -7.04
CA ASN A 27 -24.29 -11.52 -5.88
C ASN A 27 -23.83 -10.07 -5.99
N THR A 28 -24.73 -9.13 -5.67
CA THR A 28 -24.44 -7.70 -5.75
C THR A 28 -24.61 -7.05 -4.39
N VAL A 29 -23.63 -6.24 -4.02
CA VAL A 29 -23.58 -5.48 -2.79
C VAL A 29 -23.37 -4.00 -3.12
N VAL A 30 -24.03 -3.13 -2.38
CA VAL A 30 -23.89 -1.67 -2.51
C VAL A 30 -23.42 -1.11 -1.19
N LEU A 31 -22.33 -0.34 -1.23
CA LEU A 31 -21.75 0.32 -0.06
C LEU A 31 -21.15 1.66 -0.45
N LYS A 32 -21.03 2.56 0.52
CA LYS A 32 -20.49 3.90 0.32
C LYS A 32 -19.09 4.03 0.91
N ALA A 33 -18.20 4.72 0.22
CA ALA A 33 -16.88 5.11 0.74
C ALA A 33 -16.68 6.62 0.62
N PRO A 34 -15.99 7.28 1.56
CA PRO A 34 -15.70 8.70 1.47
C PRO A 34 -14.40 8.94 0.70
N ALA A 35 -14.43 9.92 -0.18
CA ALA A 35 -13.30 10.45 -0.91
C ALA A 35 -13.06 11.92 -0.52
N VAL A 36 -11.90 12.44 -0.90
CA VAL A 36 -11.62 13.88 -0.84
C VAL A 36 -11.68 14.46 -2.24
N SER A 37 -12.26 15.64 -2.36
CA SER A 37 -12.27 16.45 -3.59
C SER A 37 -11.81 17.86 -3.26
N ARG A 38 -11.25 18.56 -4.24
CA ARG A 38 -10.81 19.94 -4.10
C ARG A 38 -11.81 20.87 -4.78
N THR A 39 -12.28 21.87 -4.05
CA THR A 39 -13.15 22.92 -4.61
C THR A 39 -12.35 23.87 -5.50
N SER A 40 -13.04 24.72 -6.26
CA SER A 40 -12.42 25.78 -7.07
C SER A 40 -11.67 26.82 -6.23
N SER A 41 -11.99 26.97 -4.94
CA SER A 41 -11.26 27.82 -3.99
C SER A 41 -10.01 27.14 -3.40
N GLY A 42 -9.79 25.86 -3.72
CA GLY A 42 -8.66 25.07 -3.23
C GLY A 42 -8.92 24.35 -1.90
N GLU A 43 -10.11 24.50 -1.31
CA GLU A 43 -10.52 23.83 -0.07
C GLU A 43 -10.75 22.32 -0.32
N LEU A 44 -10.36 21.49 0.64
CA LEU A 44 -10.62 20.05 0.60
C LEU A 44 -11.99 19.79 1.22
N ILE A 45 -12.84 19.07 0.48
CA ILE A 45 -14.16 18.64 0.94
C ILE A 45 -14.28 17.13 0.83
N GLY A 46 -15.08 16.55 1.72
CA GLY A 46 -15.43 15.14 1.66
C GLY A 46 -16.59 14.90 0.69
N VAL A 47 -16.50 13.83 -0.11
CA VAL A 47 -17.58 13.38 -1.01
C VAL A 47 -17.86 11.91 -0.76
N ALA A 48 -19.13 11.53 -0.59
CA ALA A 48 -19.51 10.12 -0.49
C ALA A 48 -19.63 9.52 -1.89
N THR A 49 -19.02 8.35 -2.09
CA THR A 49 -19.00 7.64 -3.36
C THR A 49 -19.68 6.30 -3.20
N ASP A 50 -20.57 5.95 -4.13
CA ASP A 50 -21.22 4.66 -4.21
C ASP A 50 -20.35 3.63 -4.93
N PHE A 51 -20.18 2.48 -4.31
CA PHE A 51 -19.57 1.29 -4.89
C PHE A 51 -20.66 0.24 -5.05
N VAL A 52 -20.93 -0.16 -6.29
CA VAL A 52 -21.79 -1.31 -6.61
C VAL A 52 -20.87 -2.44 -7.05
N ILE A 53 -20.78 -3.48 -6.22
CA ILE A 53 -19.87 -4.59 -6.42
C ILE A 53 -20.67 -5.84 -6.71
N THR A 54 -20.44 -6.44 -7.88
CA THR A 54 -21.02 -7.73 -8.27
C THR A 54 -19.91 -8.76 -8.41
N VAL A 55 -20.11 -9.93 -7.83
CA VAL A 55 -19.19 -11.07 -7.99
C VAL A 55 -19.97 -12.24 -8.58
N ALA A 56 -19.46 -12.83 -9.65
CA ALA A 56 -20.06 -13.95 -10.35
C ALA A 56 -18.98 -14.96 -10.78
N PRO A 57 -19.33 -16.24 -10.99
CA PRO A 57 -18.37 -17.19 -11.56
C PRO A 57 -17.81 -16.70 -12.90
N GLY A 58 -16.50 -16.83 -13.09
CA GLY A 58 -15.78 -16.22 -14.19
C GLY A 58 -14.33 -16.70 -14.28
N ASN A 59 -13.46 -15.86 -14.84
CA ASN A 59 -12.06 -16.20 -15.14
C ASN A 59 -11.05 -15.33 -14.36
N GLY A 60 -11.46 -14.75 -13.23
CA GLY A 60 -10.55 -14.01 -12.34
C GLY A 60 -10.34 -12.56 -12.75
N HIS A 61 -11.18 -12.01 -13.63
CA HIS A 61 -11.05 -10.65 -14.10
C HIS A 61 -11.68 -9.65 -13.12
N VAL A 62 -11.04 -8.49 -12.99
CA VAL A 62 -11.56 -7.36 -12.21
C VAL A 62 -11.85 -6.21 -13.16
N TYR A 63 -13.13 -5.89 -13.29
CA TYR A 63 -13.65 -4.81 -14.12
C TYR A 63 -14.02 -3.62 -13.24
N VAL A 64 -13.50 -2.45 -13.58
CA VAL A 64 -13.81 -1.20 -12.87
C VAL A 64 -14.45 -0.24 -13.86
N GLU A 65 -15.71 0.09 -13.63
CA GLU A 65 -16.44 1.11 -14.36
C GLU A 65 -16.58 2.34 -13.45
N THR A 66 -16.19 3.51 -13.93
CA THR A 66 -16.28 4.75 -13.15
C THR A 66 -17.11 5.80 -13.88
N TRP A 67 -18.01 6.45 -13.15
CA TRP A 67 -18.76 7.63 -13.60
C TRP A 67 -18.15 8.96 -13.11
N PRO A 68 -16.88 8.96 -12.68
CA PRO A 68 -15.98 10.09 -12.94
C PRO A 68 -14.66 9.62 -13.61
N LEU A 69 -13.71 10.55 -13.87
CA LEU A 69 -12.35 10.16 -14.28
C LEU A 69 -11.64 9.43 -13.13
N ALA A 70 -11.04 8.27 -13.43
CA ALA A 70 -10.37 7.45 -12.43
C ALA A 70 -8.85 7.40 -12.62
N GLU A 71 -8.10 7.55 -11.53
CA GLU A 71 -6.65 7.35 -11.53
C GLU A 71 -6.26 5.87 -11.57
N VAL A 72 -5.04 5.56 -12.04
CA VAL A 72 -4.52 4.19 -12.20
C VAL A 72 -4.54 3.42 -10.86
N ASP A 73 -4.29 4.12 -9.76
CA ASP A 73 -4.23 3.56 -8.41
C ASP A 73 -5.54 2.93 -7.96
N MET A 74 -6.70 3.41 -8.46
CA MET A 74 -8.00 2.84 -8.16
C MET A 74 -8.12 1.42 -8.74
N GLN A 75 -7.63 1.22 -9.97
CA GLN A 75 -7.67 -0.08 -10.63
C GLN A 75 -6.74 -1.09 -9.95
N ALA A 76 -5.55 -0.64 -9.54
CA ALA A 76 -4.62 -1.46 -8.76
C ALA A 76 -5.26 -1.88 -7.42
N SER A 77 -5.90 -0.93 -6.73
CA SER A 77 -6.58 -1.16 -5.46
C SER A 77 -7.75 -2.14 -5.59
N ALA A 78 -8.51 -2.07 -6.68
CA ALA A 78 -9.60 -3.00 -6.96
C ALA A 78 -9.11 -4.45 -7.15
N ARG A 79 -8.00 -4.63 -7.90
CA ARG A 79 -7.38 -5.95 -8.10
C ARG A 79 -6.84 -6.53 -6.79
N LEU A 80 -6.15 -5.71 -6.01
CA LEU A 80 -5.64 -6.11 -4.70
C LEU A 80 -6.80 -6.48 -3.75
N ALA A 81 -7.88 -5.70 -3.73
CA ALA A 81 -9.06 -5.98 -2.93
C ALA A 81 -9.67 -7.35 -3.26
N ALA A 82 -9.77 -7.71 -4.55
CA ALA A 82 -10.25 -9.03 -4.97
C ALA A 82 -9.33 -10.16 -4.48
N GLN A 83 -8.02 -10.01 -4.64
CA GLN A 83 -7.04 -11.00 -4.18
C GLN A 83 -7.09 -11.19 -2.65
N VAL A 84 -7.15 -10.10 -1.90
CA VAL A 84 -7.24 -10.14 -0.44
C VAL A 84 -8.57 -10.75 0.01
N ALA A 85 -9.69 -10.43 -0.64
CA ALA A 85 -10.99 -11.05 -0.35
C ALA A 85 -10.95 -12.58 -0.52
N GLY A 86 -10.41 -13.07 -1.65
CA GLY A 86 -10.23 -14.50 -1.88
C GLY A 86 -9.34 -15.15 -0.82
N LYS A 87 -8.20 -14.53 -0.49
CA LYS A 87 -7.29 -15.01 0.56
C LYS A 87 -7.94 -15.08 1.94
N VAL A 88 -8.71 -14.05 2.32
CA VAL A 88 -9.41 -13.98 3.62
C VAL A 88 -10.45 -15.09 3.75
N LEU A 89 -11.15 -15.43 2.66
CA LEU A 89 -12.17 -16.48 2.64
C LEU A 89 -11.62 -17.89 2.33
N GLY A 90 -10.34 -18.01 1.94
CA GLY A 90 -9.80 -19.27 1.43
C GLY A 90 -10.41 -19.68 0.08
N VAL A 91 -10.92 -18.72 -0.69
CA VAL A 91 -11.55 -18.91 -1.99
C VAL A 91 -10.56 -18.59 -3.10
N ASP A 92 -10.52 -19.45 -4.11
CA ASP A 92 -9.76 -19.20 -5.34
C ASP A 92 -10.46 -18.12 -6.17
N ILE A 93 -9.99 -16.87 -6.03
CA ILE A 93 -10.57 -15.71 -6.72
C ILE A 93 -10.44 -15.81 -8.24
N SER A 94 -9.55 -16.65 -8.77
CA SER A 94 -9.39 -16.82 -10.23
C SER A 94 -10.62 -17.46 -10.90
N LYS A 95 -11.55 -18.01 -10.12
CA LYS A 95 -12.81 -18.60 -10.58
C LYS A 95 -13.97 -17.61 -10.60
N TYR A 96 -13.73 -16.35 -10.26
CA TYR A 96 -14.76 -15.33 -10.15
C TYR A 96 -14.36 -14.05 -10.88
N ASP A 97 -15.30 -13.48 -11.62
CA ASP A 97 -15.15 -12.12 -12.13
C ASP A 97 -15.77 -11.13 -11.14
N VAL A 98 -15.06 -10.03 -10.91
CA VAL A 98 -15.47 -8.94 -10.00
C VAL A 98 -15.77 -7.70 -10.83
N PHE A 99 -16.99 -7.19 -10.70
CA PHE A 99 -17.44 -5.97 -11.37
C PHE A 99 -17.65 -4.88 -10.32
N ILE A 100 -16.91 -3.78 -10.43
CA ILE A 100 -16.97 -2.66 -9.50
C ILE A 100 -17.42 -1.43 -10.28
N GLN A 101 -18.62 -0.94 -9.98
CA GLN A 101 -19.09 0.35 -10.47
C GLN A 101 -18.87 1.41 -9.41
N VAL A 102 -18.17 2.48 -9.76
CA VAL A 102 -17.88 3.62 -8.90
C VAL A 102 -18.68 4.82 -9.36
N LYS A 103 -19.61 5.27 -8.52
CA LYS A 103 -20.49 6.43 -8.80
C LYS A 103 -20.19 7.52 -7.78
N SER A 104 -19.63 8.63 -8.24
CA SER A 104 -19.25 9.77 -7.42
C SER A 104 -19.67 11.06 -8.08
N ASP A 105 -20.02 12.06 -7.29
CA ASP A 105 -20.24 13.43 -7.76
C ASP A 105 -18.91 14.20 -7.91
N ALA A 106 -17.79 13.63 -7.43
CA ALA A 106 -16.47 14.21 -7.61
C ALA A 106 -15.98 14.03 -9.06
N PRO A 107 -15.36 15.04 -9.69
CA PRO A 107 -14.96 14.97 -11.10
C PRO A 107 -13.81 13.97 -11.36
N ILE A 108 -12.94 13.77 -10.37
CA ILE A 108 -11.83 12.83 -10.39
C ILE A 108 -11.89 12.00 -9.12
N ILE A 109 -11.70 10.70 -9.24
CA ILE A 109 -11.56 9.78 -8.12
C ILE A 109 -10.29 8.95 -8.26
N GLY A 110 -9.56 8.80 -7.16
CA GLY A 110 -8.26 8.15 -7.18
C GLY A 110 -7.79 7.76 -5.79
N GLY A 111 -6.57 7.24 -5.76
CA GLY A 111 -5.90 6.79 -4.55
C GLY A 111 -6.45 5.49 -3.94
N PRO A 112 -5.66 4.86 -3.05
CA PRO A 112 -5.95 3.52 -2.55
C PRO A 112 -6.98 3.47 -1.41
N SER A 113 -7.50 4.62 -0.98
CA SER A 113 -8.24 4.74 0.29
C SER A 113 -9.61 4.06 0.35
N ALA A 114 -10.12 3.57 -0.78
CA ALA A 114 -11.32 2.75 -0.88
C ALA A 114 -11.03 1.23 -0.92
N GLY A 115 -9.75 0.83 -0.90
CA GLY A 115 -9.34 -0.58 -1.00
C GLY A 115 -9.95 -1.46 0.08
N GLY A 116 -9.96 -1.00 1.34
CA GLY A 116 -10.61 -1.72 2.43
C GLY A 116 -12.11 -1.88 2.21
N THR A 117 -12.79 -0.80 1.80
CA THR A 117 -14.23 -0.81 1.48
C THR A 117 -14.55 -1.79 0.35
N MET A 118 -13.82 -1.74 -0.76
CA MET A 118 -14.01 -2.67 -1.87
C MET A 118 -13.82 -4.12 -1.42
N THR A 119 -12.82 -4.39 -0.58
CA THR A 119 -12.55 -5.74 -0.05
C THR A 119 -13.73 -6.24 0.78
N VAL A 120 -14.30 -5.43 1.67
CA VAL A 120 -15.51 -5.79 2.44
C VAL A 120 -16.68 -6.11 1.50
N GLY A 121 -16.89 -5.30 0.47
CA GLY A 121 -17.98 -5.50 -0.49
C GLY A 121 -17.81 -6.78 -1.32
N ILE A 122 -16.59 -7.11 -1.75
CA ILE A 122 -16.29 -8.36 -2.46
C ILE A 122 -16.49 -9.57 -1.55
N ILE A 123 -16.02 -9.51 -0.30
CA ILE A 123 -16.26 -10.57 0.70
C ILE A 123 -17.76 -10.79 0.90
N ALA A 124 -18.52 -9.71 1.12
CA ALA A 124 -19.96 -9.81 1.32
C ALA A 124 -20.68 -10.34 0.08
N ALA A 125 -20.23 -9.98 -1.13
CA ALA A 125 -20.80 -10.52 -2.37
C ALA A 125 -20.51 -12.02 -2.53
N LEU A 126 -19.27 -12.47 -2.30
CA LEU A 126 -18.90 -13.88 -2.36
C LEU A 126 -19.73 -14.72 -1.38
N GLU A 127 -19.92 -14.22 -0.16
CA GLU A 127 -20.65 -14.93 0.90
C GLU A 127 -22.18 -14.72 0.87
N GLY A 128 -22.68 -13.83 0.00
CA GLY A 128 -24.09 -13.44 -0.01
C GLY A 128 -24.56 -12.73 1.26
N TRP A 129 -23.67 -12.00 1.94
CA TRP A 129 -23.97 -11.27 3.18
C TRP A 129 -24.54 -9.88 2.90
N GLU A 130 -25.51 -9.48 3.74
CA GLU A 130 -25.99 -8.10 3.75
C GLU A 130 -24.99 -7.16 4.42
N ILE A 131 -24.89 -5.94 3.87
CA ILE A 131 -24.06 -4.87 4.43
C ILE A 131 -24.92 -3.80 5.09
N ARG A 132 -24.50 -3.39 6.29
CA ARG A 132 -25.02 -2.23 7.00
C ARG A 132 -24.75 -0.93 6.25
N LYS A 133 -25.84 -0.21 5.92
CA LYS A 133 -25.78 1.08 5.22
C LYS A 133 -25.41 2.27 6.13
N ASP A 134 -25.46 2.08 7.45
CA ASP A 134 -25.12 3.08 8.46
C ASP A 134 -23.64 3.03 8.88
N VAL A 135 -22.85 2.14 8.28
CA VAL A 135 -21.41 2.03 8.49
C VAL A 135 -20.69 2.53 7.25
N MET A 136 -19.61 3.29 7.46
CA MET A 136 -18.72 3.73 6.40
C MET A 136 -17.28 3.55 6.86
N MET A 137 -16.33 3.39 5.93
CA MET A 137 -14.92 3.29 6.28
C MET A 137 -14.02 3.99 5.26
N THR A 138 -12.81 4.28 5.68
CA THR A 138 -11.69 4.61 4.78
C THR A 138 -10.45 3.81 5.20
N GLY A 139 -9.59 3.49 4.25
CA GLY A 139 -8.38 2.73 4.51
C GLY A 139 -7.87 2.04 3.26
N MET A 140 -6.56 2.08 3.06
CA MET A 140 -5.90 1.26 2.05
C MET A 140 -5.95 -0.20 2.49
N ILE A 141 -6.18 -1.14 1.58
CA ILE A 141 -6.02 -2.56 1.89
C ILE A 141 -4.59 -2.99 1.56
N ASN A 142 -3.91 -3.62 2.51
CA ASN A 142 -2.59 -4.20 2.29
C ASN A 142 -2.71 -5.69 1.88
N PRO A 143 -1.69 -6.29 1.21
CA PRO A 143 -1.72 -7.70 0.80
C PRO A 143 -1.87 -8.73 1.94
N ASP A 144 -1.56 -8.34 3.16
CA ASP A 144 -1.72 -9.15 4.37
C ASP A 144 -3.13 -9.03 5.02
N GLY A 145 -3.98 -8.15 4.50
CA GLY A 145 -5.31 -7.87 5.02
C GLY A 145 -5.37 -6.77 6.09
N SER A 146 -4.23 -6.14 6.43
CA SER A 146 -4.21 -4.95 7.31
C SER A 146 -4.78 -3.71 6.61
N ILE A 147 -5.33 -2.79 7.39
CA ILE A 147 -5.87 -1.52 6.90
C ILE A 147 -4.81 -0.43 7.06
N GLY A 148 -4.29 0.05 5.93
CA GLY A 148 -3.24 1.04 5.84
C GLY A 148 -3.72 2.50 5.91
N PRO A 149 -2.79 3.43 6.16
CA PRO A 149 -3.11 4.83 6.43
C PRO A 149 -3.63 5.56 5.20
N VAL A 150 -4.43 6.60 5.44
CA VAL A 150 -4.99 7.46 4.39
C VAL A 150 -4.95 8.94 4.81
N GLY A 151 -5.00 9.83 3.82
CA GLY A 151 -5.16 11.27 4.03
C GLY A 151 -6.62 11.72 4.14
N GLY A 152 -6.82 12.91 4.69
CA GLY A 152 -8.09 13.64 4.69
C GLY A 152 -9.18 13.03 5.57
N ILE A 153 -8.82 12.52 6.75
CA ILE A 153 -9.76 11.79 7.60
C ILE A 153 -10.91 12.67 8.10
N LEU A 154 -10.64 13.94 8.42
CA LEU A 154 -11.68 14.87 8.90
C LEU A 154 -12.69 15.19 7.80
N GLU A 155 -12.22 15.44 6.58
CA GLU A 155 -13.06 15.68 5.41
C GLU A 155 -13.90 14.43 5.10
N LYS A 156 -13.28 13.25 5.16
CA LYS A 156 -13.97 11.97 4.95
C LYS A 156 -14.98 11.64 6.04
N ALA A 157 -14.69 11.96 7.30
CA ALA A 157 -15.65 11.85 8.40
C ALA A 157 -16.85 12.78 8.18
N SER A 158 -16.62 13.99 7.65
CA SER A 158 -17.70 14.89 7.24
C SER A 158 -18.54 14.29 6.12
N ALA A 159 -17.93 13.63 5.13
CA ALA A 159 -18.66 12.93 4.06
C ALA A 159 -19.52 11.79 4.62
N ALA A 160 -18.96 10.98 5.53
CA ALA A 160 -19.69 9.91 6.20
C ALA A 160 -20.92 10.46 6.95
N HIS A 161 -20.75 11.55 7.70
CA HIS A 161 -21.86 12.23 8.36
C HIS A 161 -22.92 12.74 7.37
N SER A 162 -22.49 13.35 6.25
CA SER A 162 -23.40 13.98 5.27
C SER A 162 -24.40 12.99 4.64
N VAL A 163 -24.05 11.71 4.57
CA VAL A 163 -24.93 10.64 4.06
C VAL A 163 -25.57 9.81 5.17
N GLY A 164 -25.50 10.28 6.42
CA GLY A 164 -26.20 9.70 7.56
C GLY A 164 -25.51 8.48 8.19
N ALA A 165 -24.22 8.25 7.93
CA ALA A 165 -23.48 7.19 8.62
C ALA A 165 -23.52 7.41 10.15
N LYS A 166 -23.62 6.32 10.90
CA LYS A 166 -23.59 6.30 12.36
C LYS A 166 -22.23 5.86 12.89
N LEU A 167 -21.55 5.00 12.15
CA LEU A 167 -20.23 4.50 12.47
C LEU A 167 -19.28 4.74 11.30
N PHE A 168 -18.15 5.37 11.58
CA PHE A 168 -17.06 5.59 10.63
C PHE A 168 -15.79 4.88 11.09
N LEU A 169 -15.29 3.95 10.27
CA LEU A 169 -14.08 3.19 10.59
C LEU A 169 -12.87 3.84 9.92
N ILE A 170 -11.80 4.02 10.69
CA ILE A 170 -10.53 4.60 10.25
C ILE A 170 -9.37 3.65 10.54
N PRO A 171 -8.23 3.78 9.84
CA PRO A 171 -7.05 2.95 10.12
C PRO A 171 -6.51 3.20 11.54
N GLU A 172 -6.03 2.14 12.19
CA GLU A 172 -5.39 2.23 13.51
C GLU A 172 -4.18 3.20 13.49
N GLY A 173 -4.06 4.01 14.54
CA GLY A 173 -2.99 4.98 14.70
C GLY A 173 -3.26 6.32 14.00
N GLN A 174 -4.42 6.49 13.36
CA GLN A 174 -4.79 7.73 12.66
C GLN A 174 -5.81 8.60 13.39
N ARG A 175 -6.14 8.28 14.65
CA ARG A 175 -7.02 9.10 15.49
C ARG A 175 -6.60 10.58 15.62
N ILE A 176 -5.30 10.86 15.68
CA ILE A 176 -4.79 12.23 15.80
C ILE A 176 -4.38 12.77 14.42
N GLN A 177 -4.98 13.88 14.02
CA GLN A 177 -4.68 14.57 12.76
C GLN A 177 -4.05 15.94 13.05
N ILE A 178 -3.13 16.38 12.19
CA ILE A 178 -2.55 17.72 12.25
C ILE A 178 -3.27 18.58 11.23
N VAL A 179 -4.01 19.59 11.70
CA VAL A 179 -4.72 20.55 10.84
C VAL A 179 -4.00 21.89 10.83
N GLN A 180 -3.98 22.54 9.68
CA GLN A 180 -3.53 23.93 9.56
C GLN A 180 -4.75 24.83 9.71
N LYS A 181 -4.80 25.63 10.79
CA LYS A 181 -5.79 26.69 10.93
C LYS A 181 -5.16 28.01 10.51
N THR A 182 -5.80 28.67 9.56
CA THR A 182 -5.42 30.01 9.11
C THR A 182 -6.18 31.06 9.90
N GLU A 183 -5.47 31.83 10.73
CA GLU A 183 -5.99 33.00 11.40
C GLU A 183 -5.70 34.24 10.55
N GLN A 184 -6.73 34.98 10.16
CA GLN A 184 -6.59 36.26 9.48
C GLN A 184 -6.81 37.38 10.49
N LYS A 185 -5.82 38.27 10.64
CA LYS A 185 -5.91 39.46 11.49
C LYS A 185 -5.69 40.70 10.63
N GLN A 186 -6.67 41.59 10.58
CA GLN A 186 -6.52 42.88 9.93
C GLN A 186 -5.78 43.86 10.86
N ILE A 187 -4.68 44.42 10.38
CA ILE A 187 -3.88 45.43 11.07
C ILE A 187 -3.77 46.63 10.14
N GLY A 188 -4.70 47.57 10.28
CA GLY A 188 -4.81 48.72 9.38
C GLY A 188 -5.07 48.29 7.93
N PRO A 189 -4.24 48.71 6.95
CA PRO A 189 -4.37 48.30 5.55
C PRO A 189 -3.76 46.91 5.23
N ILE A 190 -3.14 46.24 6.21
CA ILE A 190 -2.46 44.95 6.02
C ILE A 190 -3.32 43.81 6.58
N VAL A 191 -3.47 42.74 5.80
CA VAL A 191 -4.05 41.46 6.28
C VAL A 191 -2.90 40.54 6.67
N GLN A 192 -2.75 40.29 7.96
CA GLN A 192 -1.80 39.30 8.46
C GLN A 192 -2.46 37.92 8.46
N ILE A 193 -1.94 37.01 7.65
CA ILE A 193 -2.37 35.61 7.59
C ILE A 193 -1.38 34.79 8.40
N THR A 194 -1.82 34.20 9.51
CA THR A 194 -0.98 33.32 10.35
C THR A 194 -1.50 31.90 10.24
N SER A 195 -0.67 30.96 9.79
CA SER A 195 -1.00 29.54 9.81
C SER A 195 -0.47 28.91 11.10
N LYS A 196 -1.34 28.24 11.87
CA LYS A 196 -0.97 27.47 13.06
C LYS A 196 -1.37 26.02 12.87
N SER A 197 -0.47 25.12 13.23
CA SER A 197 -0.74 23.68 13.25
C SER A 197 -1.35 23.28 14.59
N GLU A 198 -2.50 22.60 14.55
CA GLU A 198 -3.20 22.11 15.73
C GLU A 198 -3.41 20.60 15.62
N LYS A 199 -3.24 19.89 16.74
CA LYS A 199 -3.56 18.46 16.82
C LYS A 199 -5.04 18.32 17.12
N VAL A 200 -5.76 17.60 16.27
CA VAL A 200 -7.19 17.33 16.41
C VAL A 200 -7.38 15.84 16.60
N ASP A 201 -8.12 15.47 17.63
CA ASP A 201 -8.62 14.11 17.82
C ASP A 201 -9.87 13.90 16.98
N VAL A 202 -9.79 13.07 15.95
CA VAL A 202 -10.90 12.81 15.02
C VAL A 202 -12.09 12.18 15.73
N VAL A 203 -11.85 11.30 16.70
CA VAL A 203 -12.92 10.56 17.40
C VAL A 203 -13.74 11.53 18.23
N GLU A 204 -13.06 12.41 18.97
CA GLU A 204 -13.73 13.43 19.79
C GLU A 204 -14.40 14.48 18.90
N TYR A 205 -13.69 15.00 17.90
CA TYR A 205 -14.20 16.01 16.98
C TYR A 205 -15.47 15.56 16.25
N ALA A 206 -15.46 14.34 15.68
CA ALA A 206 -16.61 13.82 14.94
C ALA A 206 -17.81 13.55 15.85
N LYS A 207 -17.56 13.09 17.08
CA LYS A 207 -18.62 12.86 18.06
C LYS A 207 -19.26 14.16 18.53
N GLU A 208 -18.46 15.17 18.87
CA GLU A 208 -18.95 16.47 19.35
C GLU A 208 -19.66 17.26 18.26
N ARG A 209 -19.11 17.28 17.04
CA ARG A 209 -19.63 18.08 15.95
C ARG A 209 -20.84 17.45 15.25
N TRP A 210 -20.82 16.13 15.10
CA TRP A 210 -21.75 15.41 14.21
C TRP A 210 -22.51 14.27 14.88
N GLY A 211 -22.17 13.90 16.12
CA GLY A 211 -22.67 12.69 16.76
C GLY A 211 -22.26 11.41 16.02
N LEU A 212 -21.20 11.47 15.20
CA LEU A 212 -20.68 10.34 14.44
C LEU A 212 -19.74 9.52 15.33
N GLU A 213 -20.02 8.22 15.48
CA GLU A 213 -19.09 7.31 16.16
C GLU A 213 -17.94 6.99 15.22
N VAL A 214 -16.70 7.16 15.69
CA VAL A 214 -15.50 6.82 14.94
C VAL A 214 -14.75 5.71 15.66
N LYS A 215 -14.32 4.68 14.93
CA LYS A 215 -13.51 3.58 15.48
C LYS A 215 -12.28 3.31 14.63
N GLU A 216 -11.17 3.13 15.32
CA GLU A 216 -9.95 2.61 14.72
C GLU A 216 -10.09 1.10 14.48
N ILE A 217 -9.64 0.65 13.31
CA ILE A 217 -9.60 -0.75 12.90
C ILE A 217 -8.23 -1.11 12.35
N ARG A 218 -7.81 -2.35 12.58
CA ARG A 218 -6.48 -2.83 12.20
C ARG A 218 -6.44 -3.59 10.90
N ASP A 219 -7.49 -4.34 10.63
CA ASP A 219 -7.54 -5.29 9.53
C ASP A 219 -8.96 -5.46 8.98
N ILE A 220 -9.01 -6.11 7.83
CA ILE A 220 -10.25 -6.34 7.09
C ILE A 220 -11.25 -7.21 7.86
N TYR A 221 -10.80 -8.08 8.76
CA TYR A 221 -11.68 -8.93 9.55
C TYR A 221 -12.52 -8.10 10.53
N GLU A 222 -11.92 -7.09 11.16
CA GLU A 222 -12.65 -6.13 12.00
C GLU A 222 -13.64 -5.30 11.17
N ALA A 223 -13.24 -4.85 9.98
CA ALA A 223 -14.11 -4.12 9.07
C ALA A 223 -15.34 -4.96 8.67
N VAL A 224 -15.12 -6.19 8.18
CA VAL A 224 -16.19 -7.13 7.82
C VAL A 224 -17.16 -7.34 8.98
N TYR A 225 -16.65 -7.52 10.21
CA TYR A 225 -17.50 -7.64 11.39
C TYR A 225 -18.38 -6.42 11.63
N TYR A 226 -17.84 -5.19 11.52
CA TYR A 226 -18.64 -3.99 11.70
C TYR A 226 -19.70 -3.80 10.61
N PHE A 227 -19.39 -4.14 9.36
CA PHE A 227 -20.31 -4.00 8.23
C PHE A 227 -21.39 -5.09 8.16
N THR A 228 -21.10 -6.31 8.63
CA THR A 228 -21.99 -7.48 8.38
C THR A 228 -22.45 -8.18 9.67
N GLY A 229 -21.80 -7.91 10.81
CA GLY A 229 -21.98 -8.66 12.05
C GLY A 229 -21.39 -10.07 12.03
N LYS A 230 -20.76 -10.49 10.93
CA LYS A 230 -20.16 -11.82 10.77
C LYS A 230 -18.69 -11.80 11.16
N LYS A 231 -18.21 -12.90 11.74
CA LYS A 231 -16.79 -13.09 12.08
C LYS A 231 -16.17 -14.08 11.12
N ILE A 232 -15.03 -13.71 10.55
CA ILE A 232 -14.16 -14.60 9.80
C ILE A 232 -13.00 -14.99 10.71
N GLU A 233 -12.64 -16.27 10.71
CA GLU A 233 -11.51 -16.76 11.50
C GLU A 233 -10.20 -16.18 10.96
N LYS A 234 -9.41 -15.56 11.84
CA LYS A 234 -8.09 -15.03 11.48
C LYS A 234 -7.09 -16.18 11.42
N PRO A 235 -6.25 -16.28 10.38
CA PRO A 235 -5.14 -17.20 10.36
C PRO A 235 -4.26 -16.97 11.59
N SER A 236 -3.93 -18.04 12.33
CA SER A 236 -2.97 -17.97 13.42
C SER A 236 -1.56 -18.06 12.85
N VAL A 237 -0.70 -17.11 13.23
CA VAL A 237 0.74 -17.20 12.89
C VAL A 237 1.36 -18.24 13.82
N PRO A 238 2.10 -19.23 13.29
CA PRO A 238 2.86 -20.16 14.14
C PRO A 238 3.81 -19.40 15.05
N ALA A 239 3.89 -19.80 16.33
CA ALA A 239 4.73 -19.13 17.31
C ALA A 239 6.24 -19.18 16.99
N ASP A 240 6.68 -20.14 16.17
CA ASP A 240 8.07 -20.33 15.73
C ASP A 240 8.12 -20.40 14.19
N LEU A 241 7.85 -19.25 13.55
CA LEU A 241 7.94 -19.13 12.09
C LEU A 241 9.41 -19.09 11.67
N LYS A 242 9.91 -20.20 11.12
CA LYS A 242 11.22 -20.25 10.45
C LYS A 242 11.04 -19.92 8.97
N VAL A 243 11.47 -18.72 8.59
CA VAL A 243 11.50 -18.31 7.17
C VAL A 243 12.73 -18.95 6.52
N ASP A 244 12.51 -19.77 5.50
CA ASP A 244 13.60 -20.32 4.70
C ASP A 244 14.22 -19.21 3.84
N THR A 245 15.47 -18.86 4.14
CA THR A 245 16.24 -17.85 3.41
C THR A 245 17.32 -18.48 2.52
N SER A 246 17.29 -19.81 2.34
CA SER A 246 18.32 -20.53 1.57
C SER A 246 18.47 -20.05 0.13
N PHE A 247 17.40 -19.51 -0.46
CA PHE A 247 17.42 -18.92 -1.80
C PHE A 247 18.34 -17.69 -1.92
N LEU A 248 18.72 -17.06 -0.81
CA LEU A 248 19.64 -15.91 -0.75
C LEU A 248 21.09 -16.31 -0.51
N LYS A 249 21.39 -17.60 -0.33
CA LYS A 249 22.71 -18.07 0.12
C LYS A 249 23.84 -17.59 -0.77
N ASP A 250 23.70 -17.77 -2.08
CA ASP A 250 24.75 -17.47 -3.03
C ASP A 250 24.99 -15.96 -3.13
N ASP A 251 23.92 -15.17 -3.09
CA ASP A 251 23.99 -13.71 -3.04
C ASP A 251 24.66 -13.23 -1.75
N ALA A 252 24.31 -13.81 -0.60
CA ALA A 252 24.91 -13.46 0.69
C ALA A 252 26.41 -13.76 0.77
N LEU A 253 26.84 -14.90 0.23
CA LEU A 253 28.27 -15.26 0.17
C LEU A 253 29.05 -14.28 -0.70
N LYS A 254 28.50 -14.00 -1.89
CA LYS A 254 29.11 -13.08 -2.84
C LYS A 254 29.20 -11.67 -2.27
N ASP A 255 28.11 -11.16 -1.69
CA ASP A 255 28.04 -9.81 -1.15
C ASP A 255 28.98 -9.62 0.05
N TYR A 256 29.12 -10.65 0.90
CA TYR A 256 30.09 -10.66 1.99
C TYR A 256 31.53 -10.53 1.49
N ASP A 257 31.92 -11.37 0.52
CA ASP A 257 33.28 -11.38 -0.03
C ASP A 257 33.64 -10.03 -0.66
N GLU A 258 32.72 -9.46 -1.45
CA GLU A 258 32.86 -8.14 -2.04
C GLU A 258 32.91 -7.00 -1.00
N THR A 259 32.11 -7.08 0.07
CA THR A 259 32.11 -6.09 1.15
C THR A 259 33.43 -6.12 1.91
N LEU A 260 33.95 -7.31 2.21
CA LEU A 260 35.21 -7.48 2.91
C LEU A 260 36.39 -6.98 2.06
N ASP A 261 36.40 -7.27 0.77
CA ASP A 261 37.41 -6.73 -0.16
C ASP A 261 37.35 -5.19 -0.21
N TYR A 262 36.15 -4.63 -0.37
CA TYR A 262 35.96 -3.18 -0.37
C TYR A 262 36.42 -2.51 0.94
N TYR A 263 36.09 -3.11 2.08
CA TYR A 263 36.59 -2.67 3.39
C TYR A 263 38.12 -2.61 3.41
N ASN A 264 38.80 -3.69 3.01
CA ASN A 264 40.25 -3.80 3.05
C ASN A 264 40.92 -2.77 2.13
N GLN A 265 40.35 -2.52 0.96
CA GLN A 265 40.83 -1.50 0.03
C GLN A 265 40.75 -0.10 0.64
N VAL A 266 39.58 0.27 1.20
CA VAL A 266 39.36 1.60 1.79
C VAL A 266 40.18 1.77 3.08
N GLU A 267 40.34 0.72 3.88
CA GLU A 267 41.21 0.77 5.06
C GLU A 267 42.67 1.06 4.68
N ASN A 268 43.18 0.41 3.63
CA ASN A 268 44.51 0.68 3.13
C ASN A 268 44.63 2.08 2.53
N LYS A 269 43.58 2.58 1.84
CA LYS A 269 43.53 3.94 1.32
C LYS A 269 43.59 4.98 2.45
N LEU A 270 42.83 4.78 3.53
CA LEU A 270 42.86 5.65 4.71
C LEU A 270 44.25 5.64 5.38
N LYS A 271 44.88 4.48 5.57
CA LYS A 271 46.22 4.35 6.17
C LYS A 271 47.29 5.14 5.40
N ASN A 272 47.14 5.25 4.08
CA ASN A 272 48.10 5.94 3.20
C ASN A 272 47.68 7.39 2.87
N SER A 273 46.60 7.89 3.46
CA SER A 273 46.07 9.23 3.18
C SER A 273 46.84 10.34 3.91
N ASP A 274 46.76 11.56 3.38
CA ASP A 274 47.39 12.77 3.92
C ASP A 274 46.43 13.62 4.79
N VAL A 275 45.31 13.03 5.23
CA VAL A 275 44.30 13.76 6.00
C VAL A 275 44.80 14.11 7.40
N SER A 276 44.22 15.16 8.00
CA SER A 276 44.56 15.57 9.36
C SER A 276 44.29 14.46 10.39
N TYR A 277 45.00 14.45 11.51
CA TYR A 277 44.81 13.43 12.56
C TYR A 277 43.36 13.35 13.08
N THR A 278 42.69 14.49 13.23
CA THR A 278 41.28 14.54 13.68
C THR A 278 40.36 13.90 12.65
N THR A 279 40.57 14.20 11.36
CA THR A 279 39.85 13.56 10.25
C THR A 279 40.12 12.06 10.20
N TYR A 280 41.39 11.65 10.28
CA TYR A 280 41.79 10.25 10.27
C TYR A 280 41.09 9.46 11.37
N SER A 281 41.09 9.99 12.60
CA SER A 281 40.43 9.35 13.75
C SER A 281 38.92 9.18 13.53
N TYR A 282 38.26 10.21 13.01
CA TYR A 282 36.84 10.16 12.67
C TYR A 282 36.53 9.08 11.62
N LEU A 283 37.26 9.07 10.51
CA LEU A 283 37.08 8.10 9.43
C LEU A 283 37.45 6.67 9.87
N LYS A 284 38.49 6.53 10.71
CA LYS A 284 38.89 5.22 11.24
C LYS A 284 37.83 4.65 12.17
N ASN A 285 37.17 5.47 12.98
CA ASN A 285 36.05 5.03 13.80
C ASN A 285 34.88 4.52 12.93
N ALA A 286 34.52 5.26 11.88
CA ALA A 286 33.49 4.81 10.94
C ALA A 286 33.84 3.47 10.26
N LEU A 287 35.11 3.26 9.87
CA LEU A 287 35.57 1.96 9.37
C LEU A 287 35.52 0.87 10.43
N ASN A 288 35.88 1.15 11.69
CA ASN A 288 35.79 0.14 12.74
C ASN A 288 34.34 -0.30 12.96
N GLU A 289 33.38 0.64 12.99
CA GLU A 289 31.95 0.32 13.07
C GLU A 289 31.42 -0.46 11.85
N ALA A 290 32.02 -0.25 10.67
CA ALA A 290 31.72 -1.06 9.50
C ALA A 290 32.28 -2.47 9.64
N LYS A 291 33.51 -2.60 10.17
CA LYS A 291 34.17 -3.89 10.39
C LYS A 291 33.41 -4.77 11.37
N ASP A 292 32.91 -4.19 12.45
CA ASP A 292 32.08 -4.91 13.43
C ASP A 292 30.85 -5.51 12.76
N LYS A 293 30.20 -4.77 11.84
CA LYS A 293 29.06 -5.28 11.06
C LYS A 293 29.45 -6.39 10.10
N VAL A 294 30.59 -6.27 9.41
CA VAL A 294 31.10 -7.35 8.51
C VAL A 294 31.42 -8.62 9.31
N ASP A 295 31.98 -8.50 10.50
CA ASP A 295 32.25 -9.65 11.37
C ASP A 295 30.95 -10.29 11.89
N GLU A 296 29.97 -9.48 12.24
CA GLU A 296 28.63 -9.97 12.59
C GLU A 296 27.93 -10.62 11.39
N ALA A 297 28.07 -10.05 10.19
CA ALA A 297 27.54 -10.62 8.95
C ALA A 297 28.13 -12.01 8.69
N LYS A 298 29.46 -12.16 8.87
CA LYS A 298 30.13 -13.46 8.75
C LYS A 298 29.56 -14.50 9.70
N LYS A 299 29.35 -14.14 10.97
CA LYS A 299 28.75 -15.03 11.96
C LYS A 299 27.35 -15.47 11.53
N ASN A 300 26.51 -14.53 11.09
CA ASN A 300 25.15 -14.81 10.62
C ASN A 300 25.15 -15.70 9.37
N LEU A 301 26.08 -15.46 8.45
CA LEU A 301 26.27 -16.27 7.25
C LEU A 301 26.59 -17.73 7.59
N ASP A 302 27.49 -17.95 8.55
CA ASP A 302 27.89 -19.29 9.02
C ASP A 302 26.75 -20.00 9.77
N GLU A 303 25.86 -19.24 10.42
CA GLU A 303 24.64 -19.73 11.07
C GLU A 303 23.47 -19.94 10.10
N GLY A 304 23.65 -19.66 8.80
CA GLY A 304 22.63 -19.81 7.76
C GLY A 304 21.56 -18.70 7.76
N MET A 305 21.81 -17.59 8.45
CA MET A 305 20.96 -16.39 8.47
C MET A 305 21.32 -15.45 7.32
N TYR A 306 21.10 -15.92 6.08
CA TYR A 306 21.56 -15.24 4.86
C TYR A 306 20.98 -13.83 4.67
N TYR A 307 19.70 -13.63 4.96
CA TYR A 307 19.08 -12.29 4.89
C TYR A 307 19.71 -11.32 5.89
N THR A 308 19.98 -11.78 7.12
CA THR A 308 20.60 -10.96 8.15
C THR A 308 22.02 -10.58 7.77
N ALA A 309 22.80 -11.52 7.22
CA ALA A 309 24.14 -11.27 6.71
C ALA A 309 24.13 -10.18 5.61
N LEU A 310 23.29 -10.33 4.58
CA LEU A 310 23.11 -9.33 3.52
C LEU A 310 22.75 -7.94 4.05
N SER A 311 21.85 -7.88 5.04
CA SER A 311 21.45 -6.61 5.67
C SER A 311 22.61 -5.93 6.41
N LEU A 312 23.44 -6.71 7.10
CA LEU A 312 24.61 -6.19 7.81
C LEU A 312 25.72 -5.75 6.84
N ASP A 313 25.97 -6.52 5.79
CA ASP A 313 26.93 -6.18 4.74
C ASP A 313 26.53 -4.89 4.01
N PHE A 314 25.25 -4.74 3.65
CA PHE A 314 24.71 -3.51 3.08
C PHE A 314 24.97 -2.29 4.00
N GLN A 315 24.68 -2.42 5.30
CA GLN A 315 24.93 -1.35 6.27
C GLN A 315 26.42 -1.02 6.41
N ALA A 316 27.30 -2.04 6.37
CA ALA A 316 28.74 -1.85 6.38
C ALA A 316 29.20 -1.10 5.13
N ARG A 317 28.72 -1.47 3.93
CA ARG A 317 29.06 -0.81 2.67
C ARG A 317 28.70 0.67 2.65
N ILE A 318 27.60 1.10 3.27
CA ILE A 318 27.24 2.52 3.41
C ILE A 318 28.35 3.28 4.15
N ALA A 319 28.80 2.75 5.29
CA ALA A 319 29.85 3.37 6.09
C ALA A 319 31.22 3.35 5.37
N ILE A 320 31.57 2.23 4.73
CA ILE A 320 32.81 2.09 3.95
C ILE A 320 32.82 3.10 2.79
N ARG A 321 31.71 3.21 2.05
CA ARG A 321 31.56 4.16 0.94
C ARG A 321 31.63 5.61 1.39
N HIS A 322 31.04 5.95 2.53
CA HIS A 322 31.19 7.28 3.09
C HIS A 322 32.66 7.66 3.30
N VAL A 323 33.45 6.75 3.87
CA VAL A 323 34.89 6.96 4.08
C VAL A 323 35.64 7.04 2.76
N ASP A 324 35.34 6.16 1.81
CA ASP A 324 35.99 6.13 0.50
C ASP A 324 35.80 7.44 -0.27
N TRP A 325 34.55 7.90 -0.36
CA TRP A 325 34.21 9.15 -1.03
C TRP A 325 34.80 10.37 -0.34
N TYR A 326 34.86 10.37 0.99
CA TYR A 326 35.52 11.45 1.73
C TYR A 326 37.00 11.56 1.36
N LEU A 327 37.68 10.42 1.17
CA LEU A 327 39.10 10.38 0.80
C LEU A 327 39.35 10.82 -0.65
N ASP A 328 38.36 10.67 -1.54
CA ASP A 328 38.45 11.06 -2.95
C ASP A 328 38.18 12.53 -3.22
N VAL A 329 37.38 13.19 -2.37
CA VAL A 329 37.00 14.59 -2.58
C VAL A 329 37.99 15.53 -1.89
N LYS A 330 38.97 16.05 -2.63
CA LYS A 330 39.95 17.03 -2.12
C LYS A 330 39.62 18.46 -2.51
N ASN A 331 38.85 18.66 -3.58
CA ASN A 331 38.45 19.97 -4.10
C ASN A 331 37.05 19.93 -4.75
N GLU A 332 36.56 21.09 -5.18
CA GLU A 332 35.22 21.25 -5.79
C GLU A 332 35.06 20.47 -7.11
N ALA A 333 36.12 20.36 -7.92
CA ALA A 333 36.08 19.58 -9.16
C ALA A 333 35.96 18.07 -8.90
N ASP A 334 36.59 17.56 -7.83
CA ASP A 334 36.43 16.16 -7.42
C ASP A 334 34.97 15.87 -7.01
N LEU A 335 34.34 16.82 -6.32
CA LEU A 335 32.93 16.73 -5.94
C LEU A 335 32.01 16.72 -7.16
N GLU A 336 32.23 17.61 -8.13
CA GLU A 336 31.46 17.63 -9.38
C GLU A 336 31.59 16.30 -10.15
N ASN A 337 32.80 15.75 -10.23
CA ASN A 337 33.04 14.47 -10.88
C ASN A 337 32.34 13.31 -10.16
N LEU A 338 32.36 13.29 -8.83
CA LEU A 338 31.65 12.30 -8.03
C LEU A 338 30.14 12.37 -8.25
N LEU A 339 29.56 13.57 -8.22
CA LEU A 339 28.13 13.78 -8.45
C LEU A 339 27.72 13.33 -9.86
N LYS A 340 28.53 13.63 -10.86
CA LYS A 340 28.29 13.18 -12.23
C LYS A 340 28.32 11.65 -12.34
N LYS A 341 29.29 10.99 -11.71
CA LYS A 341 29.37 9.52 -11.71
C LYS A 341 28.12 8.89 -11.07
N VAL A 342 27.64 9.46 -9.97
CA VAL A 342 26.41 9.00 -9.30
C VAL A 342 25.18 9.20 -10.20
N ASP A 343 25.07 10.33 -10.90
CA ASP A 343 23.98 10.59 -11.85
C ASP A 343 23.97 9.59 -13.02
N ASP A 344 25.16 9.25 -13.54
CA ASP A 344 25.31 8.24 -14.59
C ASP A 344 24.92 6.83 -14.07
N GLU A 345 25.35 6.45 -12.86
CA GLU A 345 24.94 5.17 -12.23
C GLU A 345 23.42 5.08 -12.00
N ILE A 346 22.78 6.19 -11.61
CA ILE A 346 21.31 6.26 -11.46
C ILE A 346 20.64 6.01 -12.80
N LYS A 347 21.07 6.71 -13.87
CA LYS A 347 20.50 6.56 -15.21
C LYS A 347 20.67 5.14 -15.76
N ASP A 348 21.84 4.54 -15.57
CA ASP A 348 22.08 3.16 -16.00
C ASP A 348 21.15 2.18 -15.26
N THR A 349 20.92 2.41 -13.97
CA THR A 349 19.97 1.62 -13.17
C THR A 349 18.53 1.83 -13.63
N GLU A 350 18.12 3.07 -13.89
CA GLU A 350 16.78 3.38 -14.42
C GLU A 350 16.56 2.70 -15.78
N ASN A 351 17.54 2.71 -16.68
CA ASN A 351 17.48 2.05 -17.98
C ASN A 351 17.43 0.52 -17.89
N TYR A 352 18.01 -0.07 -16.84
CA TYR A 352 17.96 -1.51 -16.62
C TYR A 352 16.61 -1.97 -16.05
N VAL A 353 15.97 -1.12 -15.24
CA VAL A 353 14.72 -1.43 -14.54
C VAL A 353 13.47 -1.02 -15.35
N SER A 354 13.61 -0.05 -16.26
CA SER A 354 12.56 0.34 -17.23
C SER A 354 12.48 -0.60 -18.43
#